data_AF-A0AAD4DFP0-F1
#
_entry.id   AF-A0AAD4DFP0-F1
#
_cell.length_a   1.000
_cell.length_b   1.000
_cell.length_c   1.000
_cell.angle_alpha   90.00
_cell.angle_beta   90.00
_cell.angle_gamma   90.00
#
_symmetry.space_group_name_H-M   'P 1'
#
loop_
_entity.id
_entity.type
_entity.pdbx_description
1 polymer ?
#
loop_
_entity_poly.entity_id
_entity_poly.type
_entity_poly.pdbx_seq_one_letter_code
_entity_poly.pdbx_strand_id
1 'polypeptide(L)'
;MSSAYLDSEDFQGLQQLQHLKLYDWDVSHGRLTKALGSVSHVLKTLQLHKVKGLCPEDLIPRPSRRLPGGRHIDVDCSDNNIINNVKETINYNRLLTLPHLEHLCVNIEHDRPSLAIVRVLAMCCPNLEHLSIETTDAFKGIPLANTLRIHCPKLAFLAFNCGIQLEHNAAYLIRHCCSEPRLAGIDVSVNSSSGGLETAILYHASTLRHLKITWWGDQHINSEELVRLLVGCQYLETLSLNFAGEVYVSDRLLEVMSIIPWGGQLQELRLHLPAAPDKRNVPSHRMLMESDKGMLRRPAEGWELKPPSTFPDRQRYLGMNPVRLASLFRSVQQMGCLKEFLYNMVMFSRVDEFCP
;
A
#
# COMPACT_ATOMS: atom_id res chain seq x y z
N MET A 1 1.53 7.47 27.84
CA MET A 1 2.77 6.69 27.80
C MET A 1 3.89 7.62 27.36
N SER A 2 5.04 7.62 28.04
CA SER A 2 6.19 8.43 27.62
C SER A 2 6.79 7.84 26.35
N SER A 3 6.93 8.65 25.29
CA SER A 3 7.64 8.25 24.07
C SER A 3 9.13 8.10 24.33
N ALA A 4 9.76 7.12 23.68
CA ALA A 4 11.21 6.96 23.72
C ALA A 4 11.87 8.07 22.88
N TYR A 5 12.98 8.62 23.35
CA TYR A 5 13.74 9.64 22.64
C TYR A 5 14.85 9.01 21.81
N LEU A 6 15.01 9.45 20.56
CA LEU A 6 16.10 8.99 19.71
C LEU A 6 17.41 9.66 20.11
N ASP A 7 18.38 8.89 20.59
CA ASP A 7 19.76 9.37 20.73
C ASP A 7 20.52 9.13 19.42
N SER A 8 21.09 10.19 18.85
CA SER A 8 21.85 10.08 17.61
C SER A 8 23.25 9.48 17.81
N GLU A 9 23.79 9.51 19.02
CA GLU A 9 25.13 8.97 19.31
C GLU A 9 25.17 7.44 19.21
N ASP A 10 24.06 6.78 19.56
CA ASP A 10 23.87 5.33 19.45
C ASP A 10 24.07 4.80 18.00
N PHE A 11 23.98 5.68 16.99
CA PHE A 11 24.08 5.32 15.58
C PHE A 11 25.50 5.48 14.99
N GLN A 12 26.42 6.14 15.69
CA GLN A 12 27.77 6.42 15.14
C GLN A 12 28.59 5.14 14.91
N GLY A 13 28.35 4.09 15.70
CA GLY A 13 29.02 2.80 15.56
C GLY A 13 28.32 1.80 14.63
N LEU A 14 27.10 2.09 14.15
CA LEU A 14 26.25 1.12 13.46
C LEU A 14 26.52 1.06 11.95
N GLN A 15 27.78 0.81 11.59
CA GLN A 15 28.29 0.79 10.21
C GLN A 15 27.72 -0.34 9.33
N GLN A 16 26.89 -1.22 9.88
CA GLN A 16 26.24 -2.33 9.17
C GLN A 16 24.71 -2.28 9.24
N LEU A 17 24.13 -1.19 9.76
CA LEU A 17 22.69 -1.05 9.93
C LEU A 17 22.00 -0.82 8.58
N GLN A 18 21.55 -1.89 7.94
CA GLN A 18 20.84 -1.82 6.66
C GLN A 18 19.34 -1.54 6.80
N HIS A 19 18.74 -1.91 7.94
CA HIS A 19 17.30 -1.79 8.18
C HIS A 19 17.03 -1.05 9.48
N LEU A 20 16.39 0.11 9.39
CA LEU A 20 15.97 0.91 10.54
C LEU A 20 14.44 1.01 10.58
N LYS A 21 13.87 0.55 11.68
CA LYS A 21 12.44 0.68 11.97
C LYS A 21 12.25 1.41 13.29
N LEU A 22 11.57 2.55 13.25
CA LEU A 22 11.22 3.35 14.41
C LEU A 22 9.70 3.30 14.61
N TYR A 23 9.28 2.96 15.83
CA TYR A 23 7.87 2.90 16.24
C TYR A 23 7.63 3.72 17.52
N ASP A 24 6.76 4.74 17.46
CA ASP A 24 6.44 5.62 18.61
C ASP A 24 7.66 6.31 19.25
N TRP A 25 8.65 6.65 18.42
CA TRP A 25 9.83 7.43 18.85
C TRP A 25 9.59 8.94 18.68
N ASP A 26 10.14 9.73 19.60
CA ASP A 26 10.29 11.16 19.45
C ASP A 26 11.63 11.49 18.77
N VAL A 27 11.54 12.10 17.59
CA VAL A 27 12.70 12.48 16.76
C VAL A 27 12.88 13.98 16.61
N SER A 28 12.25 14.76 17.50
CA SER A 28 12.34 16.23 17.54
C SER A 28 13.77 16.76 17.47
N HIS A 29 13.93 17.99 17.00
CA HIS A 29 15.20 18.72 17.00
C HIS A 29 16.26 18.09 16.08
N GLY A 30 15.84 17.55 14.94
CA GLY A 30 16.73 16.97 13.94
C GLY A 30 17.48 15.71 14.40
N ARG A 31 17.00 15.02 15.44
CA ARG A 31 17.59 13.77 15.91
C ARG A 31 17.57 12.70 14.81
N LEU A 32 16.45 12.59 14.08
CA LEU A 32 16.36 11.66 12.95
C LEU A 32 17.42 11.97 11.90
N THR A 33 17.57 13.23 11.50
CA THR A 33 18.54 13.64 10.49
C THR A 33 19.98 13.30 10.88
N LYS A 34 20.34 13.49 12.17
CA LYS A 34 21.67 13.12 12.69
C LYS A 34 21.89 11.62 12.71
N ALA A 35 20.90 10.85 13.18
CA ALA A 35 20.96 9.39 13.19
C ALA A 35 21.09 8.85 11.76
N LEU A 36 20.24 9.31 10.84
CA LEU A 36 20.27 8.94 9.42
C LEU A 36 21.58 9.37 8.75
N GLY A 37 22.16 10.52 9.11
CA GLY A 37 23.47 10.94 8.61
C GLY A 37 24.57 9.95 8.95
N SER A 38 24.55 9.40 10.16
CA SER A 38 25.53 8.42 10.65
C SER A 38 25.45 7.07 9.92
N VAL A 39 24.25 6.65 9.50
CA VAL A 39 24.02 5.35 8.82
C VAL A 39 23.71 5.48 7.32
N SER A 40 23.78 6.69 6.76
CA SER A 40 23.36 7.02 5.38
C SER A 40 24.01 6.15 4.30
N HIS A 41 25.24 5.71 4.53
CA HIS A 41 26.04 4.94 3.58
C HIS A 41 25.72 3.44 3.56
N VAL A 42 24.95 2.92 4.52
CA VAL A 42 24.57 1.49 4.59
C VAL A 42 23.07 1.25 4.60
N LEU A 43 22.27 2.26 4.94
CA LEU A 43 20.84 2.12 5.14
C LEU A 43 20.11 1.83 3.81
N LYS A 44 19.43 0.68 3.74
CA LYS A 44 18.60 0.24 2.60
C LYS A 44 17.10 0.38 2.85
N THR A 45 16.67 0.19 4.10
CA THR A 45 15.26 0.24 4.48
C THR A 45 15.05 1.18 5.66
N LEU A 46 14.11 2.11 5.51
CA LEU A 46 13.67 3.01 6.56
C LEU A 46 12.16 2.87 6.75
N GLN A 47 11.75 2.55 7.96
CA GLN A 47 10.34 2.49 8.35
C GLN A 47 10.08 3.40 9.53
N LEU A 48 9.21 4.39 9.34
CA LEU A 48 8.81 5.36 10.36
C LEU A 48 7.33 5.14 10.67
N HIS A 49 7.03 4.68 11.88
CA HIS A 49 5.68 4.37 12.32
C HIS A 49 5.35 5.19 13.57
N LYS A 50 4.32 6.04 13.50
CA LYS A 50 3.87 6.85 14.66
C LYS A 50 4.99 7.69 15.27
N VAL A 51 5.93 8.16 14.46
CA VAL A 51 7.08 8.95 14.91
C VAL A 51 6.64 10.38 15.19
N LYS A 52 7.03 10.93 16.34
CA LYS A 52 6.64 12.27 16.81
C LYS A 52 7.75 13.28 16.62
N GLY A 53 7.37 14.55 16.54
CA GLY A 53 8.33 15.67 16.50
C GLY A 53 9.12 15.82 15.20
N LEU A 54 8.75 15.07 14.16
CA LEU A 54 9.42 15.13 12.88
C LEU A 54 8.94 16.37 12.12
N CYS A 55 9.83 17.35 11.91
CA CYS A 55 9.54 18.55 11.14
C CYS A 55 10.26 18.52 9.77
N PRO A 56 9.65 18.99 8.65
CA PRO A 56 10.34 19.07 7.37
C PRO A 56 11.65 19.88 7.43
N GLU A 57 11.69 20.92 8.26
CA GLU A 57 12.85 21.80 8.46
C GLU A 57 14.01 21.11 9.15
N ASP A 58 13.75 20.03 9.88
CA ASP A 58 14.78 19.27 10.58
C ASP A 58 15.56 18.37 9.61
N LEU A 59 14.94 17.97 8.51
CA LEU A 59 15.55 17.19 7.43
C LEU A 59 16.31 18.06 6.43
N ILE A 60 16.05 19.37 6.43
CA ILE A 60 16.73 20.34 5.57
C ILE A 60 17.80 21.06 6.41
N PRO A 61 19.10 20.96 6.04
CA PRO A 61 20.14 21.64 6.78
C PRO A 61 19.90 23.15 6.76
N ARG A 62 19.65 23.74 7.93
CA ARG A 62 19.54 25.19 8.05
C ARG A 62 20.88 25.80 7.66
N PRO A 63 20.92 26.76 6.71
CA PRO A 63 22.14 27.52 6.51
C PRO A 63 22.46 28.19 7.84
N SER A 64 23.65 27.95 8.39
CA SER A 64 24.13 28.54 9.64
C SER A 64 24.38 30.04 9.48
N ARG A 65 23.39 30.79 9.00
CA ARG A 65 23.39 32.25 9.05
C ARG A 65 22.92 32.65 10.44
N ARG A 66 23.82 32.57 11.41
CA ARG A 66 23.76 33.49 12.54
C ARG A 66 24.04 34.88 11.98
N LEU A 67 23.00 35.55 11.48
CA LEU A 67 23.07 36.99 11.29
C LEU A 67 23.23 37.60 12.69
N PRO A 68 24.31 38.35 12.97
CA PRO A 68 24.48 38.97 14.27
C PRO A 68 23.33 39.97 14.48
N GLY A 69 22.43 39.67 15.43
CA GLY A 69 21.29 40.52 15.80
C GLY A 69 19.90 40.12 15.26
N GLY A 70 19.76 38.99 14.55
CA GLY A 70 18.47 38.58 13.98
C GLY A 70 17.50 37.99 15.01
N ARG A 71 16.34 38.65 15.21
CA ARG A 71 15.18 38.05 15.91
C ARG A 71 14.88 36.67 15.33
N HIS A 72 14.61 35.69 16.20
CA HIS A 72 14.03 34.41 15.78
C HIS A 72 12.73 34.73 15.02
N ILE A 73 12.75 34.55 13.71
CA ILE A 73 11.52 34.51 12.92
C ILE A 73 10.96 33.12 13.21
N ASP A 74 9.90 33.06 14.01
CA ASP A 74 9.05 31.88 14.03
C ASP A 74 8.51 31.69 12.62
N VAL A 75 9.13 30.78 11.88
CA VAL A 75 8.66 30.40 10.56
C VAL A 75 7.37 29.64 10.80
N ASP A 76 6.26 30.32 10.55
CA ASP A 76 4.94 29.72 10.57
C ASP A 76 4.96 28.49 9.65
N CYS A 77 4.90 27.30 10.28
CA CYS A 77 5.07 25.99 9.66
C CYS A 77 3.84 25.60 8.81
N SER A 78 3.20 26.58 8.17
CA SER A 78 2.15 26.34 7.20
C SER A 78 2.73 25.64 5.97
N ASP A 79 2.15 24.49 5.63
CA ASP A 79 2.63 23.55 4.59
C ASP A 79 2.98 24.21 3.25
N ASN A 80 2.35 25.33 2.88
CA ASN A 80 2.58 25.98 1.60
C ASN A 80 3.81 26.92 1.59
N ASN A 81 4.16 27.53 2.72
CA ASN A 81 5.26 28.51 2.79
C ASN A 81 6.63 27.82 2.89
N ILE A 82 6.72 26.71 3.63
CA ILE A 82 7.96 25.94 3.79
C ILE A 82 8.50 25.51 2.42
N ILE A 83 7.62 24.98 1.55
CA ILE A 83 8.01 24.39 0.28
C ILE A 83 8.37 25.43 -0.80
N ASN A 84 7.72 26.59 -0.81
CA ASN A 84 8.11 27.67 -1.73
C ASN A 84 9.48 28.24 -1.34
N ASN A 85 9.75 28.39 -0.04
CA ASN A 85 11.06 28.83 0.46
C ASN A 85 12.18 27.80 0.19
N VAL A 86 11.84 26.50 0.22
CA VAL A 86 12.74 25.38 -0.13
C VAL A 86 13.23 25.48 -1.58
N LYS A 87 12.37 25.87 -2.53
CA LYS A 87 12.78 25.98 -3.95
C LYS A 87 13.77 27.12 -4.21
N GLU A 88 13.67 28.22 -3.47
CA GLU A 88 14.50 29.42 -3.71
C GLU A 88 15.84 29.39 -2.96
N THR A 89 15.99 28.57 -1.93
CA THR A 89 17.13 28.69 -0.98
C THR A 89 17.98 27.43 -0.82
N ILE A 90 17.59 26.29 -1.40
CA ILE A 90 18.37 25.05 -1.22
C ILE A 90 19.58 25.05 -2.14
N ASN A 91 20.73 25.31 -1.53
CA ASN A 91 21.99 24.83 -2.04
C ASN A 91 22.02 23.30 -1.86
N TYR A 92 21.67 22.55 -2.92
CA TYR A 92 21.51 21.08 -2.91
C TYR A 92 22.70 20.32 -2.34
N ASN A 93 23.88 20.94 -2.30
CA ASN A 93 25.12 20.34 -1.80
C ASN A 93 25.13 20.01 -0.29
N ARG A 94 24.11 20.40 0.47
CA ARG A 94 24.07 20.12 1.92
C ARG A 94 22.97 19.14 2.35
N LEU A 95 22.03 18.78 1.48
CA LEU A 95 20.91 17.92 1.86
C LEU A 95 21.43 16.55 2.35
N LEU A 96 20.80 16.00 3.40
CA LEU A 96 20.99 14.60 3.76
C LEU A 96 20.75 13.75 2.51
N THR A 97 21.72 12.91 2.15
CA THR A 97 21.59 11.98 1.03
C THR A 97 21.64 10.57 1.57
N LEU A 98 20.67 9.76 1.19
CA LEU A 98 20.52 8.35 1.53
C LEU A 98 20.68 7.54 0.24
N PRO A 99 21.90 7.45 -0.30
CA PRO A 99 22.12 6.92 -1.65
C PRO A 99 21.80 5.43 -1.77
N HIS A 100 21.80 4.67 -0.67
CA HIS A 100 21.50 3.24 -0.68
C HIS A 100 20.07 2.91 -0.26
N LEU A 101 19.24 3.92 0.05
CA LEU A 101 17.88 3.66 0.49
C LEU A 101 17.00 3.25 -0.69
N GLU A 102 16.54 2.00 -0.65
CA GLU A 102 15.69 1.36 -1.66
C GLU A 102 14.22 1.33 -1.20
N HIS A 103 13.99 1.24 0.12
CA HIS A 103 12.65 1.08 0.72
C HIS A 103 12.37 2.15 1.77
N LEU A 104 11.32 2.94 1.55
CA LEU A 104 10.83 3.94 2.50
C LEU A 104 9.37 3.65 2.85
N CYS A 105 9.10 3.46 4.14
CA CYS A 105 7.76 3.33 4.68
C CYS A 105 7.52 4.42 5.71
N VAL A 106 6.45 5.18 5.54
CA VAL A 106 6.11 6.30 6.42
C VAL A 106 4.64 6.21 6.79
N ASN A 107 4.36 5.94 8.06
CA ASN A 107 3.03 5.98 8.66
C ASN A 107 2.97 7.17 9.63
N ILE A 108 2.20 8.18 9.24
CA ILE A 108 1.99 9.42 9.99
C ILE A 108 0.56 9.38 10.55
N GLU A 109 0.45 9.15 11.86
CA GLU A 109 -0.81 9.29 12.60
C GLU A 109 -0.96 10.71 13.13
N HIS A 110 -2.09 11.36 12.81
CA HIS A 110 -2.80 12.48 13.47
C HIS A 110 -2.05 13.74 13.95
N ASP A 111 -0.72 13.78 13.95
CA ASP A 111 0.07 14.97 14.24
C ASP A 111 0.68 15.47 12.94
N ARG A 112 0.20 16.65 12.49
CA ARG A 112 0.94 17.46 11.52
C ARG A 112 2.40 17.53 11.98
N PRO A 113 3.38 17.33 11.09
CA PRO A 113 3.32 17.80 9.70
C PRO A 113 2.86 16.77 8.66
N SER A 114 2.27 17.33 7.60
CA SER A 114 1.70 16.66 6.43
C SER A 114 2.69 15.78 5.64
N LEU A 115 2.24 15.27 4.48
CA LEU A 115 3.10 14.67 3.44
C LEU A 115 4.31 15.52 3.02
N ALA A 116 4.45 16.77 3.47
CA ALA A 116 5.68 17.55 3.34
C ALA A 116 6.92 16.78 3.85
N ILE A 117 6.81 16.04 4.94
CA ILE A 117 7.92 15.20 5.46
C ILE A 117 8.29 14.12 4.44
N VAL A 118 7.30 13.39 3.94
CA VAL A 118 7.50 12.33 2.94
C VAL A 118 8.18 12.90 1.69
N ARG A 119 7.80 14.11 1.28
CA ARG A 119 8.44 14.81 0.16
C ARG A 119 9.92 15.07 0.43
N VAL A 120 10.26 15.65 1.59
CA VAL A 120 11.66 15.93 1.92
C VAL A 120 12.48 14.64 2.03
N LEU A 121 11.93 13.59 2.65
CA LEU A 121 12.59 12.28 2.70
C LEU A 121 12.80 11.70 1.30
N ALA A 122 11.81 11.75 0.42
CA ALA A 122 11.95 11.30 -0.96
C ALA A 122 13.06 12.05 -1.72
N MET A 123 13.24 13.35 -1.49
CA MET A 123 14.35 14.12 -2.06
C MET A 123 15.73 13.62 -1.61
N CYS A 124 15.81 12.99 -0.44
CA CYS A 124 17.05 12.42 0.09
C CYS A 124 17.39 11.05 -0.52
N CYS A 125 16.47 10.41 -1.27
CA CYS A 125 16.55 8.98 -1.64
C CYS A 125 16.60 8.79 -3.17
N PRO A 126 17.76 9.03 -3.83
CA PRO A 126 17.88 8.98 -5.29
C PRO A 126 17.66 7.58 -5.90
N ASN A 127 17.89 6.53 -5.11
CA ASN A 127 17.73 5.14 -5.52
C ASN A 127 16.47 4.49 -4.94
N LEU A 128 15.48 5.28 -4.53
CA LEU A 128 14.25 4.75 -3.95
C LEU A 128 13.47 3.92 -4.97
N GLU A 129 13.19 2.66 -4.63
CA GLU A 129 12.45 1.70 -5.45
C GLU A 129 11.04 1.47 -4.92
N HIS A 130 10.88 1.50 -3.59
CA HIS A 130 9.63 1.20 -2.91
C HIS A 130 9.26 2.33 -1.94
N LEU A 131 8.08 2.91 -2.15
CA LEU A 131 7.52 3.91 -1.26
C LEU A 131 6.17 3.43 -0.72
N SER A 132 6.04 3.39 0.60
CA SER A 132 4.79 3.11 1.29
C SER A 132 4.42 4.31 2.16
N ILE A 133 3.21 4.83 1.98
CA ILE A 133 2.69 5.94 2.76
C ILE A 133 1.37 5.53 3.37
N GLU A 134 1.24 5.75 4.66
CA GLU A 134 -0.01 5.62 5.39
C GLU A 134 -0.33 6.95 6.05
N THR A 135 -1.50 7.50 5.73
CA THR A 135 -1.94 8.79 6.26
C THR A 135 -3.46 8.86 6.35
N THR A 136 -3.95 9.43 7.44
CA THR A 136 -5.38 9.73 7.64
C THR A 136 -5.75 11.12 7.15
N ASP A 137 -4.75 11.95 6.81
CA ASP A 137 -4.94 13.38 6.60
C ASP A 137 -5.17 13.72 5.13
N ALA A 138 -5.93 14.78 4.90
CA ALA A 138 -6.10 15.34 3.57
C ALA A 138 -4.76 15.82 3.00
N PHE A 139 -4.43 15.41 1.77
CA PHE A 139 -3.21 15.84 1.09
C PHE A 139 -3.48 16.30 -0.34
N LYS A 140 -2.50 16.99 -0.91
CA LYS A 140 -2.45 17.31 -2.34
C LYS A 140 -1.46 16.36 -3.00
N GLY A 141 -1.90 15.56 -3.97
CA GLY A 141 -1.03 14.58 -4.64
C GLY A 141 0.06 15.20 -5.53
N ILE A 142 -0.24 16.36 -6.13
CA ILE A 142 0.61 17.01 -7.12
C ILE A 142 2.05 17.28 -6.62
N PRO A 143 2.26 17.89 -5.45
CA PRO A 143 3.61 18.23 -5.02
C PRO A 143 4.46 17.00 -4.71
N LEU A 144 3.87 15.94 -4.17
CA LEU A 144 4.59 14.68 -3.93
C LEU A 144 4.90 13.95 -5.23
N ALA A 145 3.94 13.86 -6.16
CA ALA A 145 4.15 13.25 -7.47
C ALA A 145 5.34 13.88 -8.21
N ASN A 146 5.40 15.21 -8.23
CA ASN A 146 6.52 15.94 -8.82
C ASN A 146 7.86 15.65 -8.14
N THR A 147 7.87 15.59 -6.80
CA THR A 147 9.08 15.25 -6.05
C THR A 147 9.56 13.84 -6.39
N LEU A 148 8.67 12.84 -6.39
CA LEU A 148 9.02 11.45 -6.74
C LEU A 148 9.54 11.33 -8.18
N ARG A 149 8.90 12.02 -9.11
CA ARG A 149 9.30 12.01 -10.53
C ARG A 149 10.71 12.55 -10.73
N ILE A 150 11.08 13.60 -10.00
CA ILE A 150 12.38 14.27 -10.13
C ILE A 150 13.48 13.52 -9.36
N HIS A 151 13.19 13.12 -8.11
CA HIS A 151 14.21 12.64 -7.19
C HIS A 151 14.26 11.13 -7.03
N CYS A 152 13.23 10.39 -7.45
CA CYS A 152 13.17 8.94 -7.29
C CYS A 152 12.99 8.25 -8.65
N PRO A 153 13.94 8.37 -9.60
CA PRO A 153 13.80 7.82 -10.95
C PRO A 153 13.77 6.27 -11.01
N LYS A 154 14.03 5.58 -9.90
CA LYS A 154 13.96 4.11 -9.80
C LYS A 154 12.68 3.58 -9.15
N LEU A 155 11.73 4.46 -8.78
CA LEU A 155 10.51 4.05 -8.09
C LEU A 155 9.71 3.06 -8.94
N ALA A 156 9.56 1.84 -8.43
CA ALA A 156 8.87 0.72 -9.08
C ALA A 156 7.64 0.27 -8.29
N PHE A 157 7.60 0.53 -6.97
CA PHE A 157 6.49 0.15 -6.12
C PHE A 157 5.95 1.35 -5.34
N LEU A 158 4.64 1.57 -5.42
CA LEU A 158 3.94 2.62 -4.67
C LEU A 158 2.79 2.01 -3.86
N ALA A 159 2.94 2.03 -2.54
CA ALA A 159 1.88 1.77 -1.58
C ALA A 159 1.35 3.09 -1.01
N PHE A 160 0.03 3.27 -1.07
CA PHE A 160 -0.64 4.47 -0.63
C PHE A 160 -1.95 4.12 0.08
N ASN A 161 -1.92 4.13 1.41
CA ASN A 161 -3.09 3.95 2.24
C ASN A 161 -3.56 5.33 2.75
N CYS A 162 -4.55 5.91 2.07
CA CYS A 162 -5.18 7.13 2.53
C CYS A 162 -6.52 6.88 3.20
N GLY A 163 -6.81 7.66 4.23
CA GLY A 163 -8.14 7.75 4.82
C GLY A 163 -9.22 8.26 3.86
N ILE A 164 -10.41 8.39 4.44
CA ILE A 164 -11.66 8.76 3.80
C ILE A 164 -11.48 10.09 3.03
N GLN A 165 -11.76 10.13 1.72
CA GLN A 165 -11.91 11.33 0.84
C GLN A 165 -10.74 11.74 -0.11
N LEU A 166 -9.77 10.88 -0.45
CA LEU A 166 -8.57 11.34 -1.19
C LEU A 166 -8.25 10.62 -2.51
N GLU A 167 -9.22 9.96 -3.11
CA GLU A 167 -9.04 9.16 -4.32
C GLU A 167 -8.43 9.95 -5.49
N HIS A 168 -8.91 11.17 -5.77
CA HIS A 168 -8.40 11.97 -6.89
C HIS A 168 -6.90 12.30 -6.73
N ASN A 169 -6.45 12.48 -5.48
CA ASN A 169 -5.04 12.71 -5.18
C ASN A 169 -4.22 11.43 -5.31
N ALA A 170 -4.76 10.28 -4.92
CA ALA A 170 -4.12 8.98 -5.11
C ALA A 170 -3.98 8.66 -6.60
N ALA A 171 -5.05 8.82 -7.39
CA ALA A 171 -5.04 8.64 -8.84
C ALA A 171 -4.02 9.57 -9.51
N TYR A 172 -3.98 10.85 -9.13
CA TYR A 172 -2.97 11.78 -9.63
C TYR A 172 -1.55 11.34 -9.26
N LEU A 173 -1.34 10.96 -8.00
CA LEU A 173 -0.03 10.51 -7.50
C LEU A 173 0.47 9.31 -8.28
N ILE A 174 -0.38 8.27 -8.44
CA ILE A 174 -0.05 7.07 -9.22
C ILE A 174 0.33 7.48 -10.64
N ARG A 175 -0.52 8.23 -11.34
CA ARG A 175 -0.32 8.60 -12.74
C ARG A 175 0.94 9.44 -12.99
N HIS A 176 1.34 10.28 -12.04
CA HIS A 176 2.35 11.33 -12.26
C HIS A 176 3.61 11.19 -11.39
N CYS A 177 3.72 10.16 -10.54
CA CYS A 177 4.93 9.91 -9.74
C CYS A 177 6.15 9.51 -10.58
N CYS A 178 5.93 9.09 -11.84
CA CYS A 178 6.97 8.70 -12.79
C CYS A 178 6.80 9.49 -14.09
N SER A 179 7.89 9.72 -14.83
CA SER A 179 7.82 10.37 -16.16
C SER A 179 7.26 9.46 -17.25
N GLU A 180 7.40 8.15 -17.05
CA GLU A 180 6.98 7.10 -17.98
C GLU A 180 6.29 5.96 -17.22
N PRO A 181 5.47 5.13 -17.90
CA PRO A 181 4.90 3.92 -17.33
C PRO A 181 5.99 2.96 -16.83
N ARG A 182 6.16 2.85 -15.50
CA ARG A 182 7.16 1.94 -14.94
C ARG A 182 6.81 1.26 -13.62
N LEU A 183 5.69 1.63 -12.98
CA LEU A 183 5.32 0.98 -11.72
C LEU A 183 5.07 -0.50 -11.97
N ALA A 184 5.81 -1.33 -11.25
CA ALA A 184 5.64 -2.77 -11.19
C ALA A 184 4.66 -3.18 -10.09
N GLY A 185 4.47 -2.33 -9.06
CA GLY A 185 3.52 -2.59 -8.00
C GLY A 185 2.76 -1.37 -7.52
N ILE A 186 1.46 -1.54 -7.33
CA ILE A 186 0.55 -0.54 -6.76
C ILE A 186 -0.25 -1.20 -5.63
N ASP A 187 -0.19 -0.64 -4.43
CA ASP A 187 -1.09 -0.96 -3.32
C ASP A 187 -1.82 0.32 -2.93
N VAL A 188 -3.13 0.38 -3.12
CA VAL A 188 -3.90 1.59 -2.87
C VAL A 188 -5.12 1.28 -2.01
N SER A 189 -5.39 2.14 -1.03
CA SER A 189 -6.64 2.13 -0.27
C SER A 189 -7.46 3.38 -0.60
N VAL A 190 -8.72 3.19 -0.99
CA VAL A 190 -9.63 4.26 -1.43
C VAL A 190 -11.02 4.08 -0.84
N ASN A 191 -11.82 5.13 -0.75
CA ASN A 191 -13.16 5.07 -0.17
C ASN A 191 -14.31 5.12 -1.19
N SER A 192 -13.98 5.45 -2.43
CA SER A 192 -14.92 5.54 -3.55
C SER A 192 -14.24 5.03 -4.81
N SER A 193 -15.05 4.74 -5.82
CA SER A 193 -14.60 4.58 -7.21
C SER A 193 -15.09 5.81 -7.99
N SER A 194 -14.39 6.93 -7.85
CA SER A 194 -14.58 8.12 -8.68
C SER A 194 -13.66 8.01 -9.90
N GLY A 195 -14.27 7.93 -11.08
CA GLY A 195 -13.63 7.58 -12.35
C GLY A 195 -12.31 8.32 -12.59
N GLY A 196 -11.20 7.62 -12.40
CA GLY A 196 -9.86 8.19 -12.53
C GLY A 196 -8.76 7.30 -11.98
N LEU A 197 -9.03 6.55 -10.91
CA LEU A 197 -8.07 5.61 -10.33
C LEU A 197 -7.70 4.51 -11.34
N GLU A 198 -8.69 3.94 -12.00
CA GLU A 198 -8.51 2.86 -12.99
C GLU A 198 -7.68 3.36 -14.17
N THR A 199 -7.96 4.58 -14.64
CA THR A 199 -7.17 5.21 -15.71
C THR A 199 -5.73 5.47 -15.27
N ALA A 200 -5.52 5.86 -14.02
CA ALA A 200 -4.18 6.05 -13.46
C ALA A 200 -3.40 4.73 -13.32
N ILE A 201 -4.06 3.64 -12.92
CA ILE A 201 -3.43 2.31 -12.84
C ILE A 201 -3.15 1.78 -14.25
N LEU A 202 -4.10 1.91 -15.18
CA LEU A 202 -3.96 1.48 -16.58
C LEU A 202 -2.81 2.20 -17.30
N TYR A 203 -2.45 3.42 -16.87
CA TYR A 203 -1.25 4.09 -17.37
C TYR A 203 0.03 3.25 -17.16
N HIS A 204 0.06 2.40 -16.13
CA HIS A 204 1.17 1.49 -15.81
C HIS A 204 0.95 0.05 -16.27
N ALA A 205 -0.10 -0.22 -17.05
CA ALA A 205 -0.52 -1.58 -17.40
C ALA A 205 0.57 -2.45 -18.05
N SER A 206 1.48 -1.85 -18.83
CA SER A 206 2.59 -2.55 -19.50
C SER A 206 3.71 -2.99 -18.56
N THR A 207 3.76 -2.48 -17.33
CA THR A 207 4.81 -2.79 -16.35
C THR A 207 4.27 -3.40 -15.06
N LEU A 208 2.97 -3.24 -14.80
CA LEU A 208 2.33 -3.61 -13.55
C LEU A 208 2.26 -5.14 -13.38
N ARG A 209 2.89 -5.63 -12.32
CA ARG A 209 2.91 -7.04 -11.90
C ARG A 209 2.14 -7.29 -10.61
N HIS A 210 2.06 -6.30 -9.74
CA HIS A 210 1.40 -6.41 -8.45
C HIS A 210 0.35 -5.32 -8.30
N LEU A 211 -0.90 -5.71 -8.08
CA LEU A 211 -1.99 -4.77 -7.85
C LEU A 211 -2.76 -5.17 -6.61
N LYS A 212 -2.80 -4.28 -5.62
CA LYS A 212 -3.67 -4.39 -4.46
C LYS A 212 -4.55 -3.15 -4.38
N ILE A 213 -5.86 -3.37 -4.30
CA ILE A 213 -6.84 -2.31 -4.11
C ILE A 213 -7.69 -2.66 -2.90
N THR A 214 -7.76 -1.73 -1.94
CA THR A 214 -8.59 -1.84 -0.74
C THR A 214 -9.64 -0.75 -0.77
N TRP A 215 -10.92 -1.11 -0.85
CA TRP A 215 -12.03 -0.18 -0.77
C TRP A 215 -12.55 -0.06 0.65
N TRP A 216 -12.75 1.17 1.12
CA TRP A 216 -13.27 1.50 2.44
C TRP A 216 -14.60 2.25 2.33
N GLY A 217 -15.70 1.61 2.71
CA GLY A 217 -17.02 2.25 2.78
C GLY A 217 -17.98 1.86 1.66
N ASP A 218 -19.25 2.24 1.81
CA ASP A 218 -20.41 1.49 1.28
C ASP A 218 -20.75 1.70 -0.20
N GLN A 219 -19.80 2.18 -1.00
CA GLN A 219 -20.07 2.46 -2.41
C GLN A 219 -20.04 1.21 -3.28
N HIS A 220 -20.95 1.16 -4.26
CA HIS A 220 -20.97 0.10 -5.25
C HIS A 220 -19.73 0.20 -6.16
N ILE A 221 -18.93 -0.85 -6.20
CA ILE A 221 -17.84 -0.97 -7.17
C ILE A 221 -18.44 -1.18 -8.55
N ASN A 222 -17.97 -0.37 -9.49
CA ASN A 222 -18.28 -0.58 -10.90
C ASN A 222 -17.51 -1.82 -11.40
N SER A 223 -18.20 -2.96 -11.48
CA SER A 223 -17.62 -4.21 -11.95
C SER A 223 -17.05 -4.08 -13.36
N GLU A 224 -17.63 -3.25 -14.24
CA GLU A 224 -17.14 -3.09 -15.61
C GLU A 224 -15.80 -2.35 -15.66
N GLU A 225 -15.59 -1.36 -14.79
CA GLU A 225 -14.32 -0.62 -14.68
C GLU A 225 -13.21 -1.50 -14.11
N LEU A 226 -13.51 -2.28 -13.07
CA LEU A 226 -12.58 -3.28 -12.54
C LEU A 226 -12.21 -4.31 -13.62
N VAL A 227 -13.16 -4.74 -14.44
CA VAL A 227 -12.91 -5.69 -15.52
C VAL A 227 -12.01 -5.10 -16.60
N ARG A 228 -12.24 -3.85 -17.00
CA ARG A 228 -11.36 -3.13 -17.92
C ARG A 228 -9.94 -3.01 -17.36
N LEU A 229 -9.81 -2.73 -16.06
CA LEU A 229 -8.53 -2.67 -15.37
C LEU A 229 -7.78 -4.01 -15.47
N LEU A 230 -8.46 -5.10 -15.16
CA LEU A 230 -7.89 -6.44 -15.16
C LEU A 230 -7.49 -6.93 -16.56
N VAL A 231 -8.32 -6.65 -17.57
CA VAL A 231 -7.99 -6.96 -18.96
C VAL A 231 -6.81 -6.12 -19.46
N GLY A 232 -6.71 -4.86 -19.04
CA GLY A 232 -5.61 -3.98 -19.46
C GLY A 232 -4.25 -4.38 -18.88
N CYS A 233 -4.21 -4.87 -17.64
CA CYS A 233 -2.97 -5.25 -16.95
C CYS A 233 -2.50 -6.68 -17.32
N GLN A 234 -2.05 -6.87 -18.57
CA GLN A 234 -1.70 -8.19 -19.10
C GLN A 234 -0.50 -8.89 -18.42
N TYR A 235 0.37 -8.14 -17.73
CA TYR A 235 1.55 -8.65 -17.02
C TYR A 235 1.31 -8.85 -15.52
N LEU A 236 0.06 -8.77 -15.08
CA LEU A 236 -0.27 -8.87 -13.67
C LEU A 236 0.01 -10.29 -13.16
N GLU A 237 0.90 -10.40 -12.18
CA GLU A 237 1.28 -11.65 -11.51
C GLU A 237 0.48 -11.85 -10.22
N THR A 238 0.21 -10.77 -9.48
CA THR A 238 -0.57 -10.81 -8.24
C THR A 238 -1.67 -9.76 -8.21
N LEU A 239 -2.88 -10.19 -7.84
CA LEU A 239 -4.04 -9.33 -7.66
C LEU A 239 -4.62 -9.51 -6.27
N SER A 240 -4.85 -8.41 -5.54
CA SER A 240 -5.54 -8.41 -4.25
C SER A 240 -6.66 -7.38 -4.24
N LEU A 241 -7.89 -7.84 -4.11
CA LEU A 241 -9.09 -7.00 -3.99
C LEU A 241 -9.67 -7.14 -2.60
N ASN A 242 -9.62 -6.06 -1.83
CA ASN A 242 -10.10 -6.04 -0.45
C ASN A 242 -11.26 -5.07 -0.32
N PHE A 243 -12.37 -5.54 0.23
CA PHE A 243 -13.56 -4.71 0.45
C PHE A 243 -13.80 -4.62 1.96
N ALA A 244 -13.47 -3.47 2.53
CA ALA A 244 -13.71 -3.13 3.93
C ALA A 244 -15.00 -2.32 4.04
N GLY A 245 -16.00 -2.87 4.72
CA GLY A 245 -17.31 -2.23 4.95
C GLY A 245 -18.48 -3.15 4.61
N GLU A 246 -19.69 -2.60 4.62
CA GLU A 246 -20.93 -3.32 4.25
C GLU A 246 -21.15 -3.35 2.72
N VAL A 247 -20.06 -3.16 1.96
CA VAL A 247 -20.10 -3.09 0.50
C VAL A 247 -20.62 -4.38 -0.09
N TYR A 248 -21.79 -4.29 -0.71
CA TYR A 248 -22.31 -5.41 -1.48
C TYR A 248 -21.49 -5.59 -2.76
N VAL A 249 -20.55 -6.53 -2.73
CA VAL A 249 -19.94 -7.05 -3.95
C VAL A 249 -20.99 -7.92 -4.63
N SER A 250 -21.57 -7.38 -5.70
CA SER A 250 -22.58 -8.09 -6.47
C SER A 250 -22.02 -9.40 -7.04
N ASP A 251 -22.86 -10.43 -7.12
CA ASP A 251 -22.52 -11.69 -7.81
C ASP A 251 -22.10 -11.44 -9.27
N ARG A 252 -22.52 -10.30 -9.84
CA ARG A 252 -22.07 -9.78 -11.13
C ARG A 252 -20.54 -9.68 -11.22
N LEU A 253 -19.81 -9.33 -10.14
CA LEU A 253 -18.34 -9.33 -10.21
C LEU A 253 -17.80 -10.74 -10.50
N LEU A 254 -18.31 -11.76 -9.80
CA LEU A 254 -17.87 -13.15 -9.99
C LEU A 254 -18.27 -13.68 -11.38
N GLU A 255 -19.47 -13.31 -11.85
CA GLU A 255 -19.92 -13.61 -13.21
C GLU A 255 -19.01 -12.98 -14.25
N VAL A 256 -18.67 -11.69 -14.10
CA VAL A 256 -17.80 -11.04 -15.09
C VAL A 256 -16.37 -11.60 -15.02
N MET A 257 -15.86 -11.92 -13.83
CA MET A 257 -14.58 -12.62 -13.68
C MET A 257 -14.55 -13.99 -14.40
N SER A 258 -15.71 -14.64 -14.60
CA SER A 258 -15.81 -15.92 -15.32
C SER A 258 -15.79 -15.83 -16.84
N ILE A 259 -15.92 -14.62 -17.40
CA ILE A 259 -15.92 -14.38 -18.85
C ILE A 259 -14.70 -13.59 -19.34
N ILE A 260 -13.89 -13.08 -18.42
CA ILE A 260 -12.69 -12.33 -18.76
C ILE A 260 -11.59 -13.29 -19.23
N PRO A 261 -10.95 -13.04 -20.38
CA PRO A 261 -9.70 -13.68 -20.73
C PRO A 261 -8.62 -13.11 -19.81
N TRP A 262 -8.33 -13.81 -18.72
CA TRP A 262 -7.27 -13.41 -17.80
C TRP A 262 -5.93 -13.42 -18.53
N GLY A 263 -5.22 -12.29 -18.47
CA GLY A 263 -3.86 -12.18 -18.99
C GLY A 263 -3.00 -13.30 -18.41
N GLY A 264 -2.26 -14.02 -19.26
CA GLY A 264 -1.64 -15.31 -18.96
C GLY A 264 -0.46 -15.28 -17.98
N GLN A 265 -0.43 -14.35 -17.03
CA GLN A 265 0.63 -14.27 -16.00
C GLN A 265 0.10 -14.22 -14.57
N LEU A 266 -1.22 -14.14 -14.35
CA LEU A 266 -1.77 -14.08 -12.99
C LEU A 266 -1.51 -15.39 -12.26
N GLN A 267 -0.65 -15.35 -11.26
CA GLN A 267 -0.23 -16.49 -10.43
C GLN A 267 -0.95 -16.50 -9.09
N GLU A 268 -1.30 -15.33 -8.56
CA GLU A 268 -1.94 -15.20 -7.26
C GLU A 268 -3.15 -14.25 -7.31
N LEU A 269 -4.28 -14.73 -6.78
CA LEU A 269 -5.52 -13.96 -6.65
C LEU A 269 -5.97 -13.95 -5.19
N ARG A 270 -6.10 -12.78 -4.60
CA ARG A 270 -6.64 -12.58 -3.25
C ARG A 270 -7.93 -11.77 -3.31
N LEU A 271 -9.01 -12.33 -2.79
CA LEU A 271 -10.33 -11.73 -2.74
C LEU A 271 -10.83 -11.72 -1.30
N HIS A 272 -10.99 -10.52 -0.74
CA HIS A 272 -11.61 -10.34 0.57
C HIS A 272 -12.95 -9.63 0.35
N LEU A 273 -14.00 -10.42 0.07
CA LEU A 273 -15.35 -9.95 -0.21
C LEU A 273 -16.21 -10.12 1.05
N PRO A 274 -16.88 -9.08 1.57
CA PRO A 274 -17.82 -9.24 2.67
C PRO A 274 -18.91 -10.26 2.30
N ALA A 275 -19.36 -11.00 3.31
CA ALA A 275 -20.53 -11.86 3.16
C ALA A 275 -21.74 -10.98 2.86
N ALA A 276 -22.61 -11.44 1.95
CA ALA A 276 -23.89 -10.77 1.79
C ALA A 276 -24.60 -10.78 3.16
N PRO A 277 -25.17 -9.66 3.63
CA PRO A 277 -25.92 -9.65 4.87
C PRO A 277 -27.04 -10.68 4.72
N ASP A 278 -26.94 -11.75 5.52
CA ASP A 278 -27.91 -12.83 5.45
C ASP A 278 -29.23 -12.26 5.98
N LYS A 279 -30.14 -11.88 5.08
CA LYS A 279 -31.45 -11.31 5.44
C LYS A 279 -32.29 -12.28 6.26
N ARG A 280 -31.84 -13.53 6.41
CA ARG A 280 -32.43 -14.55 7.27
C ARG A 280 -31.63 -14.59 8.55
N ASN A 281 -32.20 -14.05 9.63
CA ASN A 281 -31.76 -14.29 11.01
C ASN A 281 -31.87 -15.80 11.34
N VAL A 282 -30.99 -16.63 10.78
CA VAL A 282 -30.87 -18.04 11.18
C VAL A 282 -29.90 -18.08 12.34
N PRO A 283 -30.30 -18.53 13.55
CA PRO A 283 -29.42 -18.56 14.69
C PRO A 283 -28.19 -19.44 14.41
N SER A 284 -27.01 -18.83 14.35
CA SER A 284 -25.71 -19.46 14.05
C SER A 284 -25.28 -20.55 15.04
N HIS A 285 -26.05 -20.77 16.11
CA HIS A 285 -25.74 -21.71 17.18
C HIS A 285 -26.15 -23.17 16.91
N ARG A 286 -26.93 -23.46 15.87
CA ARG A 286 -27.47 -24.82 15.65
C ARG A 286 -26.73 -25.68 14.61
N MET A 287 -25.65 -25.19 13.99
CA MET A 287 -24.96 -25.92 12.89
C MET A 287 -23.55 -26.44 13.19
N LEU A 288 -23.03 -26.32 14.42
CA LEU A 288 -21.65 -26.76 14.73
C LEU A 288 -21.54 -27.85 15.80
N MET A 289 -22.65 -28.39 16.26
CA MET A 289 -22.64 -29.60 17.08
C MET A 289 -23.14 -30.75 16.22
N GLU A 290 -22.23 -31.67 15.96
CA GLU A 290 -22.43 -33.07 15.55
C GLU A 290 -21.97 -33.44 14.12
N SER A 291 -20.92 -34.26 14.10
CA SER A 291 -20.72 -35.35 13.13
C SER A 291 -20.29 -35.02 11.69
N ASP A 292 -19.21 -34.26 11.46
CA ASP A 292 -18.57 -34.31 10.13
C ASP A 292 -17.07 -33.99 10.13
N LYS A 293 -16.27 -34.90 10.68
CA LYS A 293 -14.83 -34.97 10.34
C LYS A 293 -14.61 -35.52 8.91
N GLY A 294 -15.67 -35.90 8.19
CA GLY A 294 -15.62 -36.50 6.85
C GLY A 294 -16.18 -35.65 5.69
N MET A 295 -16.91 -34.55 5.94
CA MET A 295 -17.54 -33.74 4.88
C MET A 295 -16.96 -32.33 4.74
N LEU A 296 -15.63 -32.17 4.80
CA LEU A 296 -15.05 -31.03 4.10
C LEU A 296 -15.45 -31.20 2.63
N ARG A 297 -16.28 -30.29 2.12
CA ARG A 297 -16.58 -30.21 0.69
C ARG A 297 -15.24 -30.25 -0.02
N ARG A 298 -15.03 -31.24 -0.89
CA ARG A 298 -13.81 -31.27 -1.70
C ARG A 298 -13.80 -29.97 -2.50
N PRO A 299 -12.67 -29.24 -2.55
CA PRO A 299 -12.52 -28.15 -3.48
C PRO A 299 -12.83 -28.63 -4.91
N ALA A 300 -13.04 -27.69 -5.83
CA ALA A 300 -13.22 -28.04 -7.24
C ALA A 300 -12.04 -28.90 -7.73
N GLU A 301 -12.29 -29.75 -8.72
CA GLU A 301 -11.26 -30.59 -9.33
C GLU A 301 -10.03 -29.75 -9.74
N GLY A 302 -8.84 -30.23 -9.40
CA GLY A 302 -7.58 -29.52 -9.62
C GLY A 302 -7.22 -28.48 -8.55
N TRP A 303 -8.04 -28.28 -7.51
CA TRP A 303 -7.73 -27.40 -6.38
C TRP A 303 -7.65 -28.18 -5.06
N GLU A 304 -6.76 -27.74 -4.17
CA GLU A 304 -6.66 -28.22 -2.80
C GLU A 304 -6.74 -27.07 -1.81
N LEU A 305 -7.26 -27.33 -0.61
CA LEU A 305 -7.29 -26.37 0.48
C LEU A 305 -5.98 -26.44 1.25
N LYS A 306 -5.18 -25.37 1.28
CA LYS A 306 -3.87 -25.39 1.97
C LYS A 306 -4.02 -25.43 3.50
N PRO A 307 -3.33 -26.34 4.20
CA PRO A 307 -3.03 -26.19 5.62
C PRO A 307 -1.86 -25.19 5.82
N PRO A 308 -1.77 -24.48 6.96
CA PRO A 308 -2.69 -24.53 8.09
C PRO A 308 -3.88 -23.60 7.85
N SER A 309 -5.07 -24.17 7.63
CA SER A 309 -6.30 -23.47 7.96
C SER A 309 -6.37 -23.47 9.49
N THR A 310 -6.20 -22.30 10.10
CA THR A 310 -6.47 -22.16 11.53
C THR A 310 -7.93 -22.58 11.78
N PHE A 311 -8.28 -22.96 13.01
CA PHE A 311 -9.69 -23.27 13.33
C PHE A 311 -10.68 -22.18 12.85
N PRO A 312 -10.36 -20.87 12.98
CA PRO A 312 -11.12 -19.79 12.34
C PRO A 312 -11.28 -19.91 10.82
N ASP A 313 -10.24 -20.29 10.08
CA ASP A 313 -10.30 -20.38 8.62
C ASP A 313 -11.17 -21.55 8.16
N ARG A 314 -11.16 -22.67 8.91
CA ARG A 314 -12.07 -23.79 8.65
C ARG A 314 -13.53 -23.39 8.88
N GLN A 315 -13.82 -22.67 9.96
CA GLN A 315 -15.17 -22.17 10.22
C GLN A 315 -15.62 -21.18 9.13
N ARG A 316 -14.74 -20.27 8.70
CA ARG A 316 -15.00 -19.38 7.57
C ARG A 316 -15.33 -20.16 6.31
N TYR A 317 -14.53 -21.17 5.96
CA TYR A 317 -14.77 -22.01 4.79
C TYR A 317 -16.11 -22.74 4.86
N LEU A 318 -16.43 -23.37 6.00
CA LEU A 318 -17.70 -24.08 6.18
C LEU A 318 -18.91 -23.13 6.16
N GLY A 319 -18.72 -21.87 6.58
CA GLY A 319 -19.72 -20.82 6.52
C GLY A 319 -19.91 -20.18 5.14
N MET A 320 -19.08 -20.51 4.14
CA MET A 320 -19.22 -19.94 2.79
C MET A 320 -20.45 -20.49 2.07
N ASN A 321 -21.14 -19.60 1.36
CA ASN A 321 -22.26 -19.98 0.50
C ASN A 321 -21.77 -20.93 -0.63
N PRO A 322 -22.27 -22.18 -0.72
CA PRO A 322 -21.85 -23.14 -1.74
C PRO A 322 -22.02 -22.66 -3.17
N VAL A 323 -23.11 -21.94 -3.46
CA VAL A 323 -23.41 -21.44 -4.82
C VAL A 323 -22.37 -20.39 -5.22
N ARG A 324 -22.03 -19.49 -4.30
CA ARG A 324 -21.00 -18.47 -4.51
C ARG A 324 -19.61 -19.09 -4.69
N LEU A 325 -19.28 -20.09 -3.88
CA LEU A 325 -18.02 -20.82 -3.98
C LEU A 325 -17.90 -21.59 -5.31
N ALA A 326 -18.99 -22.23 -5.77
CA ALA A 326 -19.02 -22.91 -7.06
C ALA A 326 -18.86 -21.93 -8.25
N SER A 327 -19.52 -20.77 -8.17
CA SER A 327 -19.36 -19.69 -9.16
C SER A 327 -17.91 -19.21 -9.21
N LEU A 328 -17.34 -18.94 -8.05
CA LEU A 328 -15.94 -18.52 -7.90
C LEU A 328 -14.95 -19.54 -8.47
N PHE A 329 -15.11 -20.83 -8.16
CA PHE A 329 -14.28 -21.89 -8.73
C PHE A 329 -14.38 -21.97 -10.25
N ARG A 330 -15.59 -21.81 -10.80
CA ARG A 330 -15.79 -21.73 -12.26
C ARG A 330 -15.04 -20.55 -12.87
N SER A 331 -15.01 -19.40 -12.19
CA SER A 331 -14.27 -18.22 -12.65
C SER A 331 -12.76 -18.43 -12.62
N VAL A 332 -12.21 -19.01 -11.56
CA VAL A 332 -10.76 -19.21 -11.42
C VAL A 332 -10.22 -20.39 -12.23
N GLN A 333 -11.06 -21.38 -12.56
CA GLN A 333 -10.64 -22.55 -13.36
C GLN A 333 -10.17 -22.16 -14.78
N GLN A 334 -10.66 -21.05 -15.32
CA GLN A 334 -10.23 -20.54 -16.62
C GLN A 334 -8.87 -19.80 -16.56
N MET A 335 -8.36 -19.52 -15.35
CA MET A 335 -7.09 -18.81 -15.15
C MET A 335 -5.93 -19.81 -15.20
N GLY A 336 -5.48 -20.12 -16.41
CA GLY A 336 -4.50 -21.19 -16.67
C GLY A 336 -3.19 -21.08 -15.88
N CYS A 337 -2.77 -19.87 -15.50
CA CYS A 337 -1.52 -19.63 -14.77
C CYS A 337 -1.70 -19.46 -13.25
N LEU A 338 -2.95 -19.46 -12.76
CA LEU A 338 -3.24 -19.24 -11.36
C LEU A 338 -2.78 -20.44 -10.54
N LYS A 339 -1.86 -20.18 -9.60
CA LYS A 339 -1.29 -21.17 -8.68
C LYS A 339 -1.97 -21.11 -7.31
N GLU A 340 -2.23 -19.90 -6.84
CA GLU A 340 -2.77 -19.65 -5.51
C GLU A 340 -3.98 -18.73 -5.55
N PHE A 341 -4.97 -19.09 -4.75
CA PHE A 341 -6.21 -18.35 -4.64
C PHE A 341 -6.61 -18.20 -3.16
N LEU A 342 -6.66 -16.97 -2.66
CA LEU A 342 -7.09 -16.64 -1.31
C LEU A 342 -8.49 -16.01 -1.36
N TYR A 343 -9.47 -16.65 -0.74
CA TYR A 343 -10.82 -16.11 -0.60
C TYR A 343 -11.21 -15.96 0.86
N ASN A 344 -11.43 -14.73 1.33
CA ASN A 344 -11.82 -14.45 2.72
C ASN A 344 -10.95 -15.19 3.74
N MET A 345 -9.63 -15.09 3.57
CA MET A 345 -8.59 -15.76 4.38
C MET A 345 -8.46 -17.27 4.18
N VAL A 346 -9.25 -17.89 3.31
CA VAL A 346 -9.15 -19.32 2.98
C VAL A 346 -8.32 -19.50 1.72
N MET A 347 -7.18 -20.19 1.85
CA MET A 347 -6.21 -20.36 0.77
C MET A 347 -6.39 -21.70 0.04
N PHE A 348 -6.47 -21.63 -1.28
CA PHE A 348 -6.50 -22.76 -2.19
C PHE A 348 -5.24 -22.74 -3.06
N SER A 349 -4.64 -23.91 -3.29
CA SER A 349 -3.59 -24.09 -4.31
C SER A 349 -4.10 -24.99 -5.42
N ARG A 350 -3.57 -24.77 -6.61
CA ARG A 350 -3.74 -25.71 -7.70
C ARG A 350 -2.91 -26.95 -7.42
N VAL A 351 -3.47 -28.12 -7.68
CA VAL A 351 -2.74 -29.39 -7.62
C VAL A 351 -1.89 -29.47 -8.88
N ASP A 352 -0.56 -29.51 -8.71
CA ASP A 352 0.45 -29.39 -9.78
C ASP A 352 0.42 -30.49 -10.86
N GLU A 353 -0.56 -31.39 -10.85
CA GLU A 353 -0.67 -32.51 -11.81
C GLU A 353 -1.20 -32.10 -13.20
N PHE A 354 -1.59 -30.82 -13.40
CA PHE A 354 -2.16 -30.34 -14.66
C PHE A 354 -1.75 -28.91 -15.05
N CYS A 355 -0.43 -28.66 -15.11
CA CYS A 355 0.11 -27.60 -15.98
C CYS A 355 0.55 -28.24 -17.30
N PRO A 356 -0.26 -28.15 -18.38
CA PRO A 356 0.16 -28.62 -19.70
C PRO A 356 1.35 -27.83 -20.26
#